data_AF-W4M8F8-F1
#
_entry.id   AF-W4M8F8-F1
#
_cell.length_a   1.000
_cell.length_b   1.000
_cell.length_c   1.000
_cell.angle_alpha   90.00
_cell.angle_beta   90.00
_cell.angle_gamma   90.00
#
_symmetry.space_group_name_H-M   'P 1'
#
loop_
_entity.id
_entity.type
_entity.pdbx_description
1 polymer ?
#
loop_
_entity_poly.entity_id
_entity_poly.type
_entity_poly.pdbx_seq_one_letter_code
_entity_poly.pdbx_strand_id
1 'polypeptide(L)'
;MQHNPPQAPQAELAFQRALTVAREQGAKSLELRAATSLGRLWWRDRKADQARRLLEPVYHTFTEGHDTPDLQDAKALLEALSQPG
;
A
#
# COMPACT_ATOMS: atom_id res chain seq x y z
N MET A 1 -4.48 8.62 -27.44
CA MET A 1 -3.44 9.14 -26.53
C MET A 1 -4.10 9.48 -25.19
N GLN A 2 -4.20 8.55 -24.24
CA GLN A 2 -4.74 8.85 -22.90
C GLN A 2 -3.60 9.32 -22.01
N HIS A 3 -3.44 10.64 -21.89
CA HIS A 3 -2.60 11.25 -20.87
C HIS A 3 -3.55 11.73 -19.77
N ASN A 4 -3.64 10.97 -18.69
CA ASN A 4 -4.44 11.34 -17.52
C ASN A 4 -3.51 12.03 -16.50
N PRO A 5 -3.72 13.31 -16.18
CA PRO A 5 -2.89 14.07 -15.23
C PRO A 5 -2.99 13.48 -13.81
N PRO A 6 -2.09 13.85 -12.86
CA PRO A 6 -1.98 13.16 -11.58
C PRO A 6 -3.26 13.32 -10.76
N GLN A 7 -4.13 12.30 -10.81
CA GLN A 7 -5.32 12.14 -9.98
C GLN A 7 -4.96 11.77 -8.54
N ALA A 8 -3.86 12.28 -7.97
CA ALA A 8 -3.41 11.97 -6.61
C ALA A 8 -4.56 11.97 -5.56
N PRO A 9 -5.49 12.96 -5.53
CA PRO A 9 -6.59 12.93 -4.56
C PRO A 9 -7.65 11.85 -4.86
N GLN A 10 -7.93 11.53 -6.12
CA GLN A 10 -8.94 10.51 -6.47
C GLN A 10 -8.38 9.09 -6.33
N ALA A 11 -7.10 8.89 -6.65
CA ALA A 11 -6.40 7.62 -6.46
C ALA A 11 -6.27 7.29 -4.97
N GLU A 12 -5.90 8.27 -4.14
CA GLU A 12 -5.84 8.11 -2.69
C GLU A 12 -7.21 7.68 -2.12
N LEU A 13 -8.29 8.41 -2.46
CA LEU A 13 -9.65 8.08 -2.02
C LEU A 13 -10.09 6.69 -2.50
N ALA A 14 -9.75 6.30 -3.73
CA ALA A 14 -10.10 4.98 -4.26
C ALA A 14 -9.39 3.86 -3.49
N PHE A 15 -8.09 4.00 -3.19
CA PHE A 15 -7.36 3.01 -2.42
C PHE A 15 -7.80 2.96 -0.95
N GLN A 16 -8.14 4.10 -0.35
CA GLN A 16 -8.72 4.14 1.00
C GLN A 16 -10.05 3.38 1.05
N ARG A 17 -10.94 3.58 0.07
CA ARG A 17 -12.19 2.82 -0.02
C ARG A 17 -11.94 1.33 -0.21
N ALA A 18 -11.03 0.96 -1.10
CA ALA A 18 -10.67 -0.45 -1.32
C ALA A 18 -10.14 -1.10 -0.04
N LEU A 19 -9.33 -0.37 0.74
CA LEU A 19 -8.82 -0.82 2.03
C LEU A 19 -9.95 -1.05 3.04
N THR A 20 -10.90 -0.11 3.15
CA THR A 20 -12.08 -0.27 4.02
C THR A 20 -12.88 -1.50 3.65
N VAL A 21 -13.22 -1.65 2.37
CA VAL A 21 -14.00 -2.79 1.87
C VAL A 21 -13.26 -4.11 2.10
N ALA A 22 -11.94 -4.15 1.86
CA ALA A 22 -11.14 -5.35 2.11
C ALA A 22 -11.11 -5.73 3.60
N ARG A 23 -11.04 -4.75 4.50
CA ARG A 23 -11.10 -4.96 5.95
C ARG A 23 -12.46 -5.50 6.38
N GLU A 24 -13.56 -4.92 5.89
CA GLU A 24 -14.92 -5.36 6.18
C GLU A 24 -15.16 -6.80 5.70
N GLN A 25 -14.61 -7.18 4.55
CA GLN A 25 -14.71 -8.53 4.00
C GLN A 25 -13.74 -9.53 4.63
N GLY A 26 -12.81 -9.08 5.49
CA GLY A 26 -11.73 -9.91 6.02
C GLY A 26 -10.74 -10.39 4.94
N ALA A 27 -10.73 -9.75 3.77
CA ALA A 27 -9.93 -10.14 2.61
C ALA A 27 -8.49 -9.60 2.75
N LYS A 28 -7.66 -10.28 3.54
CA LYS A 28 -6.29 -9.85 3.86
C LYS A 28 -5.43 -9.58 2.62
N SER A 29 -5.47 -10.45 1.61
CA SER A 29 -4.70 -10.27 0.38
C SER A 29 -5.07 -8.97 -0.36
N LEU A 30 -6.36 -8.61 -0.36
CA LEU A 30 -6.84 -7.36 -0.95
C LEU A 30 -6.47 -6.15 -0.08
N GLU A 31 -6.49 -6.30 1.25
CA GLU A 31 -6.03 -5.30 2.20
C GLU A 31 -4.56 -4.94 1.94
N LEU A 32 -3.70 -5.95 1.76
CA LEU A 32 -2.28 -5.78 1.47
C LEU A 32 -2.03 -5.07 0.14
N ARG A 33 -2.72 -5.48 -0.93
CA ARG A 33 -2.61 -4.83 -2.25
C ARG A 33 -3.03 -3.36 -2.22
N ALA A 34 -4.14 -3.06 -1.54
CA ALA A 34 -4.63 -1.68 -1.40
C ALA A 34 -3.65 -0.83 -0.57
N ALA A 35 -3.19 -1.35 0.57
CA ALA A 35 -2.22 -0.67 1.43
C ALA A 35 -0.88 -0.42 0.71
N THR A 36 -0.37 -1.39 -0.05
CA THR A 36 0.87 -1.26 -0.83
C THR A 36 0.73 -0.20 -1.91
N SER A 37 -0.39 -0.20 -2.65
CA SER A 37 -0.65 0.79 -3.71
C SER A 37 -0.77 2.21 -3.15
N LEU A 38 -1.48 2.37 -2.01
CA LEU A 38 -1.59 3.65 -1.31
C LEU A 38 -0.24 4.10 -0.73
N GLY A 39 0.54 3.17 -0.17
CA GLY A 39 1.89 3.45 0.32
C GLY A 39 2.81 3.96 -0.79
N ARG A 40 2.74 3.39 -2.00
CA ARG A 40 3.55 3.84 -3.15
C ARG A 40 3.16 5.26 -3.58
N LEU A 41 1.88 5.60 -3.54
CA LEU A 41 1.41 6.96 -3.82
C LEU A 41 1.98 7.95 -2.80
N TRP A 42 1.87 7.64 -1.51
CA TRP A 42 2.40 8.50 -0.45
C TRP A 42 3.93 8.60 -0.44
N TRP A 43 4.64 7.54 -0.81
CA TRP A 43 6.09 7.58 -0.96
C TRP A 43 6.52 8.60 -2.01
N ARG A 44 5.81 8.67 -3.15
CA ARG A 44 6.05 9.68 -4.20
C ARG A 44 5.76 11.11 -3.73
N ASP A 45 4.79 11.27 -2.83
CA ASP A 45 4.44 12.56 -2.21
C ASP A 45 5.34 12.91 -1.00
N ARG A 46 6.45 12.19 -0.79
CA ARG A 46 7.39 12.36 0.34
C ARG A 46 6.75 12.15 1.72
N LYS A 47 5.66 11.40 1.78
CA LYS A 47 4.94 11.01 3.01
C LYS A 47 5.33 9.61 3.47
N ALA A 48 6.63 9.35 3.60
CA ALA A 48 7.16 8.01 3.89
C ALA A 48 6.66 7.46 5.24
N ASP A 49 6.60 8.29 6.28
CA ASP A 49 6.07 7.90 7.59
C ASP A 49 4.60 7.43 7.54
N GLN A 50 3.76 8.11 6.76
CA GLN A 50 2.35 7.74 6.62
C GLN A 50 2.21 6.41 5.87
N ALA A 51 2.98 6.21 4.80
CA ALA A 51 3.03 4.97 4.04
C ALA A 51 3.46 3.79 4.92
N ARG A 52 4.50 3.98 5.74
CA ARG A 52 5.00 2.95 6.65
C ARG A 52 3.94 2.59 7.69
N ARG A 53 3.37 3.58 8.40
CA ARG A 53 2.35 3.35 9.44
C ARG A 53 1.11 2.65 8.92
N LEU A 54 0.79 2.82 7.64
CA LEU A 54 -0.31 2.12 7.00
C LEU A 54 0.05 0.67 6.67
N LEU A 55 1.22 0.45 6.03
CA LEU A 55 1.57 -0.83 5.45
C LEU A 55 2.15 -1.83 6.47
N GLU A 56 2.92 -1.35 7.44
CA GLU A 56 3.57 -2.16 8.48
C GLU A 56 2.59 -3.09 9.23
N PRO A 57 1.47 -2.60 9.81
CA PRO A 57 0.55 -3.48 10.51
C PRO A 57 -0.13 -4.50 9.58
N VAL A 58 -0.40 -4.14 8.32
CA VAL A 58 -1.04 -5.04 7.35
C VAL A 58 -0.07 -6.15 6.94
N TYR A 59 1.18 -5.80 6.62
CA TYR A 59 2.24 -6.76 6.32
C TYR A 59 2.46 -7.75 7.47
N HIS A 60 2.52 -7.25 8.71
CA HIS A 60 2.69 -8.08 9.91
C HIS A 60 1.51 -9.01 10.22
N THR A 61 0.33 -8.82 9.61
CA THR A 61 -0.76 -9.81 9.73
C THR A 61 -0.48 -11.10 8.97
N PHE A 62 0.44 -11.07 8.01
CA PHE A 62 0.89 -12.26 7.29
C PHE A 62 2.13 -12.82 7.96
N THR A 63 1.99 -14.02 8.51
CA THR A 63 3.12 -14.80 9.06
C THR A 63 3.69 -15.79 8.05
N GLU A 64 2.92 -16.09 7.00
CA GLU A 64 3.22 -17.07 5.95
C GLU A 64 2.89 -16.49 4.56
N GLY A 65 3.41 -17.11 3.49
CA GLY A 65 3.13 -16.67 2.12
C GLY A 65 4.04 -15.55 1.60
N HIS A 66 5.20 -15.32 2.22
CA HIS A 66 6.20 -14.33 1.79
C HIS A 66 6.72 -14.53 0.35
N ASP A 67 6.45 -15.68 -0.26
CA ASP A 67 6.72 -15.97 -1.67
C ASP A 67 5.66 -15.42 -2.64
N THR A 68 4.54 -14.90 -2.12
CA THR A 68 3.51 -14.27 -2.96
C THR A 68 3.98 -12.91 -3.45
N PRO A 69 3.68 -12.55 -4.72
CA PRO A 69 4.08 -11.26 -5.28
C PRO A 69 3.61 -10.07 -4.43
N ASP A 70 2.41 -10.15 -3.86
CA ASP A 70 1.85 -9.07 -3.04
C ASP A 70 2.66 -8.82 -1.75
N LEU A 71 3.15 -9.88 -1.11
CA LEU A 71 3.99 -9.76 0.09
C LEU A 71 5.42 -9.32 -0.25
N GLN A 72 5.97 -9.77 -1.38
CA GLN A 72 7.26 -9.31 -1.87
C GLN A 72 7.24 -7.81 -2.19
N ASP A 73 6.19 -7.34 -2.85
CA ASP A 73 5.99 -5.92 -3.16
C ASP A 73 5.83 -5.06 -1.90
N ALA A 74 5.04 -5.54 -0.93
CA ALA A 74 4.85 -4.86 0.35
C ALA A 74 6.18 -4.74 1.12
N LYS A 75 6.96 -5.83 1.17
CA LYS A 75 8.28 -5.83 1.81
C LYS A 75 9.24 -4.85 1.14
N ALA A 76 9.35 -4.90 -0.19
CA ALA A 76 10.23 -4.00 -0.95
C ALA A 76 9.86 -2.53 -0.72
N LEU A 77 8.57 -2.21 -0.59
CA LEU A 77 8.13 -0.87 -0.23
C LEU A 77 8.50 -0.49 1.20
N LEU A 78 8.29 -1.36 2.20
CA LEU A 78 8.69 -1.10 3.59
C LEU A 78 10.20 -0.86 3.73
N GLU A 79 11.01 -1.61 2.98
CA GLU A 79 12.46 -1.40 2.90
C GLU A 79 12.79 -0.03 2.31
N ALA A 80 12.16 0.35 1.18
CA ALA A 80 12.36 1.65 0.55
C ALA A 80 11.89 2.83 1.44
N LEU A 81 10.86 2.62 2.27
CA LEU A 81 10.36 3.61 3.23
C LEU A 81 11.26 3.77 4.46
N SER A 82 12.10 2.79 4.75
CA SER A 82 13.00 2.79 5.91
C SER A 82 14.42 3.26 5.57
N GLN A 83 14.77 3.34 4.28
CA GLN A 83 16.01 3.94 3.83
C GLN A 83 15.89 5.48 3.91
N PRO A 84 16.78 6.17 4.64
CA PRO A 84 16.87 7.63 4.55
C PRO A 84 17.33 7.99 3.13
N GLY A 85 16.52 8.79 2.43
CA GLY A 85 16.85 9.34 1.12
C GLY A 85 17.90 10.45 1.19
#